data_AF-A0AAC8Z167-F1
#
_entry.id   AF-A0AAC8Z167-F1
#
_cell.length_a   1.000
_cell.length_b   1.000
_cell.length_c   1.000
_cell.angle_alpha   90.00
_cell.angle_beta   90.00
_cell.angle_gamma   90.00
#
_symmetry.space_group_name_H-M   'P 1'
#
loop_
_entity.id
_entity.type
_entity.pdbx_description
1 polymer ?
#
loop_
_entity_poly.entity_id
_entity_poly.type
_entity_poly.pdbx_seq_one_letter_code
_entity_poly.pdbx_strand_id
1 'polypeptide(L)'
;MAIVQRLAEKHRDDAQRSENIAAVAASIGHNNPPIEEQIVVDLAEALEVGGISKRIADLLASAGRAPVVIADAEMAGSYADLIKQMVAAGKAVEGEREKLNRPLLIAQRALKGRADAIVQPLAEAERTARARVKAFDDAEQEKERQRQAEIRREQEAERQRLQAIADEEARKERERLQAIENERAAAEAREAVAVEVAAPVVEVEPEPEPETTAPIVRGDYGAKVVRTTNWKHEILSVRQLPDSILKHAKVVEAIDKVIAAQVRGGTREMKGVRIYSETGTAIR
;
A
#
# COMPACT_ATOMS: atom_id res chain seq x y z
N MET A 1 49.70 40.41 -41.98
CA MET A 1 48.93 39.64 -40.98
C MET A 1 47.41 39.78 -41.13
N ALA A 2 46.85 40.90 -41.60
CA ALA A 2 45.40 41.10 -41.68
C ALA A 2 44.64 40.19 -42.68
N ILE A 3 45.31 39.69 -43.73
CA ILE A 3 44.68 38.83 -44.75
C ILE A 3 44.41 37.40 -44.23
N VAL A 4 45.28 36.90 -43.34
CA VAL A 4 45.15 35.55 -42.76
C VAL A 4 43.99 35.50 -41.75
N GLN A 5 43.76 36.57 -40.99
CA GLN A 5 42.62 36.67 -40.08
C GLN A 5 41.27 36.69 -40.82
N ARG A 6 41.16 37.43 -41.94
CA ARG A 6 39.93 37.46 -42.75
C ARG A 6 39.58 36.12 -43.39
N LEU A 7 40.57 35.32 -43.77
CA LEU A 7 40.35 33.98 -44.30
C LEU A 7 39.86 33.01 -43.21
N ALA A 8 40.43 33.10 -42.01
CA ALA A 8 40.00 32.28 -40.87
C ALA A 8 38.56 32.61 -40.40
N GLU A 9 38.16 33.88 -40.42
CA GLU A 9 36.79 34.29 -40.09
C GLU A 9 35.78 33.83 -41.15
N LYS A 10 36.12 33.93 -42.44
CA LYS A 10 35.24 33.47 -43.53
C LYS A 10 34.98 31.96 -43.47
N HIS A 11 35.99 31.15 -43.16
CA HIS A 11 35.83 29.70 -43.00
C HIS A 11 34.99 29.32 -41.77
N ARG A 12 34.98 30.15 -40.73
CA ARG A 12 34.16 29.95 -39.53
C ARG A 12 32.69 30.27 -39.79
N ASP A 13 32.43 31.35 -40.53
CA ASP A 13 31.08 31.74 -40.96
C ASP A 13 30.48 30.74 -41.96
N ASP A 14 31.29 30.20 -42.88
CA ASP A 14 30.86 29.18 -43.83
C ASP A 14 30.54 27.84 -43.13
N ALA A 15 31.28 27.49 -42.06
CA ALA A 15 30.99 26.33 -41.21
C ALA A 15 29.72 26.52 -40.36
N GLN A 16 29.50 27.71 -39.80
CA GLN A 16 28.27 28.01 -39.06
C GLN A 16 27.05 28.10 -39.98
N ARG A 17 27.22 28.53 -41.23
CA ARG A 17 26.15 28.52 -42.24
C ARG A 17 25.82 27.10 -42.69
N SER A 18 26.79 26.21 -42.86
CA SER A 18 26.52 24.82 -43.24
C SER A 18 25.85 24.04 -42.11
N GLU A 19 26.22 24.26 -40.85
CA GLU A 19 25.54 23.70 -39.68
C GLU A 19 24.10 24.21 -39.53
N ASN A 20 23.87 25.51 -39.74
CA ASN A 20 22.52 26.08 -39.70
C ASN A 20 21.65 25.60 -40.88
N ILE A 21 22.20 25.42 -42.08
CA ILE A 21 21.44 24.86 -43.22
C ILE A 21 21.09 23.39 -42.98
N ALA A 22 21.98 22.61 -42.37
CA ALA A 22 21.68 21.23 -41.95
C ALA A 22 20.61 21.16 -40.85
N ALA A 23 20.62 22.10 -39.90
CA ALA A 23 19.60 22.21 -38.87
C ALA A 23 18.24 22.68 -39.40
N VAL A 24 18.21 23.57 -40.40
CA VAL A 24 16.97 24.06 -41.04
C VAL A 24 16.36 22.98 -41.94
N ALA A 25 17.17 22.17 -42.63
CA ALA A 25 16.70 21.03 -43.42
C ALA A 25 16.06 19.92 -42.58
N ALA A 26 16.34 19.85 -41.27
CA ALA A 26 15.75 18.88 -40.35
C ALA A 26 14.34 19.27 -39.83
N SER A 27 13.81 20.45 -40.20
CA SER A 27 12.55 20.98 -39.64
C SER A 27 11.39 21.16 -40.64
N ILE A 28 11.56 20.77 -41.91
CA ILE A 28 10.42 20.69 -42.84
C ILE A 28 9.67 19.40 -42.51
N GLY A 29 8.49 19.57 -41.91
CA GLY A 29 7.74 18.57 -41.17
C GLY A 29 7.59 17.24 -41.90
N HIS A 30 8.15 16.19 -41.30
CA HIS A 30 7.65 14.85 -41.52
C HIS A 30 6.26 14.83 -40.91
N ASN A 31 5.23 14.93 -41.76
CA ASN A 31 3.84 14.70 -41.37
C ASN A 31 3.64 13.19 -41.13
N ASN A 32 4.47 12.62 -40.25
CA ASN A 32 4.28 11.26 -39.80
C ASN A 32 3.02 11.26 -38.93
N PRO A 33 2.11 10.31 -39.15
CA PRO A 33 0.94 10.18 -38.32
C PRO A 33 1.34 9.96 -36.85
N PRO A 34 0.43 10.23 -35.90
CA PRO A 34 0.62 9.87 -34.50
C PRO A 34 1.12 8.44 -34.35
N ILE A 35 1.96 8.17 -33.34
CA ILE A 35 2.62 6.87 -33.19
C ILE A 35 1.61 5.72 -33.10
N GLU A 36 0.43 5.97 -32.52
CA GLU A 36 -0.67 5.04 -32.43
C GLU A 36 -1.21 4.65 -33.81
N GLU A 37 -1.34 5.62 -34.71
CA GLU A 37 -1.79 5.41 -36.09
C GLU A 37 -0.68 4.77 -36.92
N GLN A 38 0.58 5.19 -36.75
CA GLN A 38 1.72 4.62 -37.46
C GLN A 38 1.88 3.12 -37.18
N ILE A 39 1.75 2.67 -35.93
CA ILE A 39 1.88 1.25 -35.57
C ILE A 39 0.81 0.40 -36.25
N VAL A 40 -0.41 0.92 -36.41
CA VAL A 40 -1.49 0.21 -37.10
C VAL A 40 -1.20 0.11 -38.59
N VAL A 41 -0.70 1.18 -39.20
CA VAL A 41 -0.27 1.20 -40.61
C VAL A 41 0.88 0.20 -40.83
N ASP A 42 1.90 0.23 -39.98
CA ASP A 42 3.06 -0.67 -40.06
C ASP A 42 2.65 -2.13 -39.91
N LEU A 43 1.70 -2.43 -39.01
CA LEU A 43 1.15 -3.77 -38.86
C LEU A 43 0.38 -4.19 -40.11
N ALA A 44 -0.49 -3.33 -40.65
CA ALA A 44 -1.24 -3.63 -41.86
C ALA A 44 -0.30 -3.92 -43.04
N GLU A 45 0.73 -3.10 -43.23
CA GLU A 45 1.74 -3.31 -44.27
C GLU A 45 2.51 -4.62 -44.06
N ALA A 46 2.95 -4.92 -42.83
CA ALA A 46 3.64 -6.17 -42.52
C ALA A 46 2.76 -7.40 -42.81
N LEU A 47 1.46 -7.33 -42.51
CA LEU A 47 0.51 -8.41 -42.79
C LEU A 47 0.24 -8.58 -44.29
N GLU A 48 0.21 -7.49 -45.05
CA GLU A 48 0.08 -7.52 -46.52
C GLU A 48 1.33 -8.10 -47.19
N VAL A 49 2.52 -7.60 -46.84
CA VAL A 49 3.81 -8.06 -47.39
C VAL A 49 4.05 -9.54 -47.05
N GLY A 50 3.67 -9.98 -45.85
CA GLY A 50 3.72 -11.38 -45.45
C GLY A 50 2.64 -12.26 -46.08
N GLY A 51 1.69 -11.70 -46.83
CA GLY A 51 0.55 -12.41 -47.40
C GLY A 51 -0.44 -12.97 -46.36
N ILE A 52 -0.33 -12.54 -45.10
CA ILE A 52 -1.13 -13.02 -43.99
C ILE A 52 -2.57 -12.50 -44.11
N SER A 53 -2.76 -11.23 -44.48
CA SER A 53 -4.08 -10.63 -44.71
C SER A 53 -4.88 -11.42 -45.75
N LYS A 54 -4.25 -11.71 -46.90
CA LYS A 54 -4.85 -12.51 -47.96
C LYS A 54 -5.21 -13.91 -47.47
N ARG A 55 -4.30 -14.59 -46.77
CA ARG A 55 -4.55 -15.93 -46.22
C ARG A 55 -5.73 -15.93 -45.23
N ILE A 56 -5.84 -14.91 -44.38
CA ILE A 56 -6.96 -14.76 -43.46
C ILE A 56 -8.27 -14.58 -44.23
N ALA A 57 -8.29 -13.72 -45.25
CA ALA A 57 -9.47 -13.54 -46.10
C ALA A 57 -9.90 -14.85 -46.78
N ASP A 58 -8.96 -15.62 -47.31
CA ASP A 58 -9.22 -16.93 -47.92
C ASP A 58 -9.78 -17.95 -46.92
N LEU A 59 -9.23 -17.98 -45.70
CA LEU A 59 -9.70 -18.86 -44.62
C LEU A 59 -11.11 -18.48 -44.14
N LEU A 60 -11.39 -17.19 -43.98
CA LEU A 60 -12.72 -16.69 -43.62
C LEU A 60 -13.75 -17.01 -44.71
N ALA A 61 -13.37 -16.84 -45.98
CA ALA A 61 -14.21 -17.21 -47.10
C ALA A 61 -14.46 -18.73 -47.15
N SER A 62 -13.44 -19.54 -46.83
CA SER A 62 -13.59 -21.00 -46.71
C SER A 62 -14.54 -21.39 -45.57
N ALA A 63 -14.38 -20.79 -44.39
CA ALA A 63 -15.26 -21.00 -43.25
C ALA A 63 -16.71 -20.58 -43.54
N GLY A 64 -16.91 -19.48 -44.26
CA GLY A 64 -18.24 -19.01 -44.66
C GLY A 64 -18.94 -19.92 -45.68
N ARG A 65 -18.19 -20.68 -46.49
CA ARG A 65 -18.72 -21.69 -47.41
C ARG A 65 -18.92 -23.07 -46.77
N ALA A 66 -18.38 -23.28 -45.57
CA ALA A 66 -18.41 -24.57 -44.91
C ALA A 66 -19.85 -24.91 -44.44
N PRO A 67 -20.33 -26.15 -44.60
CA PRO A 67 -21.64 -26.59 -44.10
C PRO A 67 -21.92 -26.23 -42.63
N VAL A 68 -23.18 -25.98 -42.28
CA VAL A 68 -23.52 -25.70 -40.87
C VAL A 68 -23.58 -26.99 -40.03
N VAL A 69 -23.89 -28.13 -40.67
CA VAL A 69 -24.04 -29.43 -40.01
C VAL A 69 -22.92 -30.35 -40.46
N ILE A 70 -22.18 -30.89 -39.49
CA ILE A 70 -21.16 -31.91 -39.70
C ILE A 70 -21.85 -33.28 -39.67
N ALA A 71 -21.99 -33.94 -40.82
CA ALA A 71 -22.73 -35.21 -40.92
C ALA A 71 -21.86 -36.47 -40.78
N ASP A 72 -20.54 -36.35 -40.94
CA ASP A 72 -19.62 -37.49 -40.89
C ASP A 72 -18.23 -37.11 -40.32
N ALA A 73 -17.42 -38.14 -40.07
CA ALA A 73 -16.10 -38.00 -39.46
C ALA A 73 -15.05 -37.36 -40.41
N GLU A 74 -15.22 -37.48 -41.72
CA GLU A 74 -14.30 -36.90 -42.71
C GLU A 74 -14.49 -35.38 -42.81
N MET A 75 -15.75 -34.93 -42.79
CA MET A 75 -16.11 -33.53 -42.59
C MET A 75 -15.56 -33.01 -41.27
N ALA A 76 -15.73 -33.74 -40.16
CA ALA A 76 -15.15 -33.34 -38.88
C ALA A 76 -13.62 -33.15 -38.96
N GLY A 77 -12.91 -34.04 -39.66
CA GLY A 77 -11.48 -33.93 -39.93
C GLY A 77 -11.11 -32.67 -40.74
N SER A 78 -11.87 -32.39 -41.80
CA SER A 78 -11.67 -31.18 -42.62
C SER A 78 -11.89 -29.88 -41.84
N TYR A 79 -12.85 -29.86 -40.91
CA TYR A 79 -13.05 -28.72 -40.01
C TYR A 79 -11.91 -28.58 -39.02
N ALA A 80 -11.39 -29.68 -38.48
CA ALA A 80 -10.23 -29.65 -37.60
C ALA A 80 -9.00 -29.05 -38.31
N ASP A 81 -8.77 -29.41 -39.58
CA ASP A 81 -7.70 -28.84 -40.40
C ASP A 81 -7.90 -27.36 -40.70
N LEU A 82 -9.13 -26.95 -41.05
CA LEU A 82 -9.47 -25.54 -41.25
C LEU A 82 -9.23 -24.72 -39.97
N ILE A 83 -9.69 -25.22 -38.82
CA ILE A 83 -9.48 -24.59 -37.51
C ILE A 83 -7.98 -24.47 -37.22
N LYS A 84 -7.20 -25.52 -37.46
CA LYS A 84 -5.74 -25.50 -37.29
C LYS A 84 -5.07 -24.43 -38.16
N GLN A 85 -5.52 -24.27 -39.40
CA GLN A 85 -5.00 -23.21 -40.28
C GLN A 85 -5.38 -21.81 -39.80
N MET A 86 -6.60 -21.62 -39.30
CA MET A 86 -7.03 -20.35 -38.70
C MET A 86 -6.22 -20.02 -37.44
N VAL A 87 -5.98 -21.00 -36.57
CA VAL A 87 -5.11 -20.86 -35.39
C VAL A 87 -3.69 -20.47 -35.80
N ALA A 88 -3.13 -21.12 -36.82
CA ALA A 88 -1.80 -20.79 -37.33
C ALA A 88 -1.72 -19.37 -37.91
N ALA A 89 -2.75 -18.93 -38.65
CA ALA A 89 -2.84 -17.57 -39.16
C ALA A 89 -2.94 -16.54 -38.02
N GLY A 90 -3.74 -16.81 -37.00
CA GLY A 90 -3.81 -15.98 -35.79
C GLY A 90 -2.48 -15.85 -35.07
N LYS A 91 -1.71 -16.95 -34.95
CA LYS A 91 -0.35 -16.91 -34.39
C LYS A 91 0.62 -16.10 -35.24
N ALA A 92 0.48 -16.11 -36.56
CA ALA A 92 1.32 -15.32 -37.46
C ALA A 92 1.07 -13.81 -37.27
N VAL A 93 -0.19 -13.39 -37.17
CA VAL A 93 -0.55 -11.99 -36.85
C VAL A 93 0.04 -11.56 -35.50
N GLU A 94 -0.10 -12.42 -34.49
CA GLU A 94 0.45 -12.17 -33.16
C GLU A 94 1.98 -12.03 -33.19
N GLY A 95 2.66 -12.84 -34.00
CA GLY A 95 4.11 -12.76 -34.20
C GLY A 95 4.56 -11.43 -34.81
N GLU A 96 3.88 -10.92 -35.83
CA GLU A 96 4.19 -9.60 -36.40
C GLU A 96 3.90 -8.46 -35.40
N ARG A 97 2.79 -8.56 -34.67
CA ARG A 97 2.47 -7.63 -33.57
C ARG A 97 3.59 -7.60 -32.53
N GLU A 98 4.08 -8.76 -32.10
CA GLU A 98 5.16 -8.85 -31.10
C GLU A 98 6.45 -8.19 -31.61
N LYS A 99 6.82 -8.41 -32.88
CA LYS A 99 8.01 -7.79 -33.49
C LYS A 99 7.93 -6.27 -33.47
N LEU A 100 6.78 -5.69 -33.84
CA LEU A 100 6.56 -4.24 -33.82
C LEU A 100 6.48 -3.68 -32.40
N ASN A 101 5.90 -4.42 -31.46
CA ASN A 101 5.76 -3.97 -30.08
C ASN A 101 7.08 -4.05 -29.27
N ARG A 102 7.97 -4.99 -29.62
CA ARG A 102 9.24 -5.19 -28.91
C ARG A 102 10.11 -3.93 -28.79
N PRO A 103 10.39 -3.14 -29.85
CA PRO A 103 11.16 -1.90 -29.73
C PRO A 103 10.46 -0.88 -28.83
N LEU A 104 9.12 -0.77 -28.88
CA LEU A 104 8.36 0.13 -28.01
C LEU A 104 8.49 -0.25 -26.54
N LEU A 105 8.41 -1.54 -26.21
CA LEU A 105 8.63 -2.04 -24.86
C LEU A 105 10.06 -1.80 -24.37
N ILE A 106 11.06 -1.92 -25.26
CA ILE A 106 12.46 -1.62 -24.93
C ILE A 106 12.61 -0.12 -24.63
N ALA A 107 12.04 0.75 -25.47
CA ALA A 107 12.06 2.20 -25.26
C ALA A 107 11.36 2.59 -23.95
N GLN A 108 10.18 1.99 -23.67
CA GLN A 108 9.45 2.20 -22.43
C GLN A 108 10.27 1.78 -21.20
N ARG A 109 10.94 0.62 -21.25
CA ARG A 109 11.81 0.16 -20.16
C ARG A 109 13.02 1.07 -19.97
N ALA A 110 13.62 1.57 -21.04
CA ALA A 110 14.75 2.50 -20.97
C ALA A 110 14.32 3.84 -20.34
N LEU A 111 13.17 4.39 -20.77
CA LEU A 111 12.58 5.59 -20.19
C LEU A 111 12.30 5.40 -18.69
N LYS A 112 11.65 4.29 -18.34
CA LYS A 112 11.38 3.94 -16.94
C LYS A 112 12.67 3.84 -16.14
N GLY A 113 13.68 3.11 -16.64
CA GLY A 113 14.97 2.97 -15.97
C GLY A 113 15.66 4.31 -15.73
N ARG A 114 15.56 5.26 -16.69
CA ARG A 114 16.09 6.61 -16.51
C ARG A 114 15.30 7.40 -15.47
N ALA A 115 13.97 7.32 -15.47
CA ALA A 115 13.13 7.96 -14.48
C ALA A 115 13.41 7.41 -13.08
N ASP A 116 13.49 6.08 -12.94
CA ASP A 116 13.80 5.40 -11.68
C ASP A 116 15.19 5.81 -11.17
N ALA A 117 16.20 5.93 -12.05
CA ALA A 117 17.53 6.40 -11.66
C ALA A 117 17.55 7.84 -11.12
N ILE A 118 16.58 8.67 -11.49
CA ILE A 118 16.42 10.04 -10.97
C ILE A 118 15.63 10.03 -9.66
N VAL A 119 14.55 9.25 -9.59
CA VAL A 119 13.63 9.22 -8.45
C VAL A 119 14.19 8.42 -7.28
N GLN A 120 14.95 7.34 -7.52
CA GLN A 120 15.44 6.47 -6.47
C GLN A 120 16.36 7.18 -5.47
N PRO A 121 17.37 7.97 -5.87
CA PRO A 121 18.18 8.73 -4.91
C PRO A 121 17.35 9.73 -4.10
N LEU A 122 16.32 10.34 -4.70
CA LEU A 122 15.40 11.23 -3.99
C LEU A 122 14.58 10.47 -2.95
N ALA A 123 14.06 9.30 -3.31
CA ALA A 123 13.32 8.44 -2.38
C ALA A 123 14.19 7.92 -1.23
N GLU A 124 15.46 7.60 -1.50
CA GLU A 124 16.45 7.22 -0.48
C GLU A 124 16.80 8.39 0.45
N ALA A 125 16.99 9.60 -0.11
CA ALA A 125 17.21 10.82 0.66
C ALA A 125 15.98 11.17 1.52
N GLU A 126 14.77 11.07 0.97
CA GLU A 126 13.52 11.27 1.69
C GLU A 126 13.38 10.26 2.83
N ARG A 127 13.65 8.97 2.59
CA ARG A 127 13.62 7.93 3.63
C ARG A 127 14.60 8.26 4.76
N THR A 128 15.79 8.72 4.42
CA THR A 128 16.81 9.14 5.39
C THR A 128 16.35 10.35 6.20
N ALA A 129 15.76 11.36 5.55
CA ALA A 129 15.20 12.53 6.22
C ALA A 129 14.05 12.15 7.16
N ARG A 130 13.12 11.29 6.72
CA ARG A 130 12.03 10.75 7.55
C ARG A 130 12.55 9.99 8.76
N ALA A 131 13.58 9.17 8.58
CA ALA A 131 14.20 8.44 9.69
C ALA A 131 14.81 9.39 10.74
N ARG A 132 15.42 10.51 10.31
CA ARG A 132 15.94 11.54 11.22
C ARG A 132 14.83 12.26 11.99
N VAL A 133 13.74 12.64 11.31
CA VAL A 133 12.57 13.24 11.97
C VAL A 133 11.99 12.27 13.00
N LYS A 134 11.83 10.99 12.64
CA LYS A 134 11.35 9.96 13.56
C LYS A 134 12.27 9.81 14.77
N ALA A 135 13.58 9.76 14.57
CA ALA A 135 14.54 9.64 15.67
C ALA A 135 14.48 10.85 16.63
N PHE A 136 14.26 12.05 16.09
CA PHE A 136 14.02 13.25 16.90
C PHE A 136 12.72 13.14 17.70
N ASP A 137 11.62 12.76 17.06
CA ASP A 137 10.32 12.57 17.73
C ASP A 137 10.39 11.50 18.84
N ASP A 138 11.06 10.38 18.58
CA ASP A 138 11.27 9.30 19.55
C ASP A 138 12.10 9.78 20.76
N ALA A 139 13.13 10.60 20.52
CA ALA A 139 13.96 11.19 21.58
C ALA A 139 13.20 12.22 22.42
N GLU A 140 12.36 13.05 21.79
CA GLU A 140 11.51 14.01 22.52
C GLU A 140 10.44 13.29 23.35
N GLN A 141 9.85 12.22 22.83
CA GLN A 141 8.92 11.38 23.61
C GLN A 141 9.61 10.74 24.81
N GLU A 142 10.85 10.26 24.66
CA GLU A 142 11.59 9.68 25.78
C GLU A 142 11.90 10.71 26.87
N LYS A 143 12.33 11.91 26.50
CA LYS A 143 12.55 13.00 27.48
C LYS A 143 11.27 13.36 28.21
N GLU A 144 10.13 13.41 27.50
CA GLU A 144 8.85 13.70 28.11
C GLU A 144 8.43 12.59 29.08
N ARG A 145 8.61 11.31 28.71
CA ARG A 145 8.38 10.18 29.63
C ARG A 145 9.26 10.26 30.87
N GLN A 146 10.52 10.67 30.73
CA GLN A 146 11.44 10.82 31.87
C GLN A 146 10.99 11.94 32.80
N ARG A 147 10.58 13.09 32.26
CA ARG A 147 10.02 14.20 33.06
C ARG A 147 8.76 13.78 33.79
N GLN A 148 7.84 13.10 33.11
CA GLN A 148 6.61 12.59 33.74
C GLN A 148 6.89 11.56 34.83
N ALA A 149 7.87 10.68 34.62
CA ALA A 149 8.29 9.71 35.63
C ALA A 149 8.94 10.38 36.85
N GLU A 150 9.74 11.43 36.65
CA GLU A 150 10.34 12.22 37.74
C GLU A 150 9.27 12.95 38.55
N ILE A 151 8.35 13.66 37.89
CA ILE A 151 7.21 14.33 38.53
C ILE A 151 6.37 13.31 39.33
N ARG A 152 6.10 12.13 38.77
CA ARG A 152 5.35 11.08 39.47
C ARG A 152 6.09 10.59 40.71
N ARG A 153 7.41 10.39 40.64
CA ARG A 153 8.23 9.99 41.80
C ARG A 153 8.23 11.05 42.89
N GLU A 154 8.32 12.33 42.52
CA GLU A 154 8.24 13.44 43.48
C GLU A 154 6.87 13.50 44.16
N GLN A 155 5.78 13.37 43.40
CA GLN A 155 4.42 13.32 43.93
C GLN A 155 4.20 12.10 44.85
N GLU A 156 4.72 10.92 44.48
CA GLU A 156 4.67 9.73 45.34
C GLU A 156 5.48 9.93 46.63
N ALA A 157 6.67 10.53 46.55
CA ALA A 157 7.49 10.82 47.72
C ALA A 157 6.82 11.86 48.65
N GLU A 158 6.16 12.88 48.11
CA GLU A 158 5.41 13.86 48.88
C GLU A 158 4.17 13.23 49.53
N ARG A 159 3.42 12.40 48.78
CA ARG A 159 2.28 11.64 49.33
C ARG A 159 2.73 10.73 50.47
N GLN A 160 3.85 10.03 50.32
CA GLN A 160 4.40 9.18 51.39
C GLN A 160 4.79 10.00 52.63
N ARG A 161 5.36 11.21 52.46
CA ARG A 161 5.68 12.09 53.59
C ARG A 161 4.43 12.58 54.31
N LEU A 162 3.43 13.03 53.57
CA LEU A 162 2.15 13.47 54.15
C LEU A 162 1.42 12.32 54.84
N GLN A 163 1.44 11.13 54.24
CA GLN A 163 0.85 9.94 54.84
C GLN A 163 1.57 9.53 56.12
N ALA A 164 2.90 9.58 56.17
CA ALA A 164 3.66 9.30 57.38
C ALA A 164 3.37 10.31 58.51
N ILE A 165 3.19 11.60 58.18
CA ILE A 165 2.77 12.62 59.15
C ILE A 165 1.36 12.33 59.66
N ALA A 166 0.41 12.06 58.76
CA ALA A 166 -0.96 11.72 59.12
C ALA A 166 -1.04 10.44 59.98
N ASP A 167 -0.24 9.43 59.67
CA ASP A 167 -0.16 8.19 60.44
C ASP A 167 0.45 8.42 61.83
N GLU A 168 1.46 9.30 61.97
CA GLU A 168 2.02 9.67 63.26
C GLU A 168 1.03 10.47 64.12
N GLU A 169 0.30 11.42 63.53
CA GLU A 169 -0.78 12.16 64.19
C GLU A 169 -1.93 11.24 64.61
N ALA A 170 -2.36 10.34 63.73
CA ALA A 170 -3.37 9.34 64.03
C ALA A 170 -2.91 8.40 65.15
N ARG A 171 -1.63 8.03 65.21
CA ARG A 171 -1.08 7.24 66.32
C ARG A 171 -1.11 8.03 67.63
N LYS A 172 -0.68 9.29 67.63
CA LYS A 172 -0.74 10.16 68.83
C LYS A 172 -2.18 10.36 69.31
N GLU A 173 -3.14 10.57 68.40
CA GLU A 173 -4.55 10.72 68.78
C GLU A 173 -5.13 9.40 69.29
N ARG A 174 -4.79 8.26 68.69
CA ARG A 174 -5.17 6.94 69.22
C ARG A 174 -4.59 6.70 70.60
N GLU A 175 -3.32 7.03 70.83
CA GLU A 175 -2.69 6.95 72.16
C GLU A 175 -3.39 7.85 73.17
N ARG A 176 -3.78 9.08 72.76
CA ARG A 176 -4.53 10.02 73.60
C ARG A 176 -5.93 9.50 73.93
N LEU A 177 -6.66 9.00 72.94
CA LEU A 177 -7.98 8.41 73.12
C LEU A 177 -7.91 7.16 73.97
N GLN A 178 -6.92 6.28 73.76
CA GLN A 178 -6.68 5.12 74.61
C GLN A 178 -6.33 5.53 76.04
N ALA A 179 -5.58 6.61 76.26
CA ALA A 179 -5.32 7.11 77.61
C ALA A 179 -6.60 7.61 78.29
N ILE A 180 -7.45 8.35 77.57
CA ILE A 180 -8.76 8.80 78.04
C ILE A 180 -9.70 7.60 78.28
N GLU A 181 -9.71 6.61 77.40
CA GLU A 181 -10.49 5.38 77.54
C GLU A 181 -9.99 4.52 78.69
N ASN A 182 -8.67 4.41 78.91
CA ASN A 182 -8.12 3.69 80.06
C ASN A 182 -8.43 4.42 81.37
N GLU A 183 -8.43 5.75 81.38
CA GLU A 183 -8.84 6.57 82.53
C GLU A 183 -10.34 6.46 82.79
N ARG A 184 -11.16 6.51 81.73
CA ARG A 184 -12.60 6.26 81.79
C ARG A 184 -12.91 4.83 82.19
N ALA A 185 -12.24 3.81 81.67
CA ALA A 185 -12.42 2.42 82.06
C ALA A 185 -11.96 2.18 83.51
N ALA A 186 -10.94 2.89 84.00
CA ALA A 186 -10.59 2.89 85.41
C ALA A 186 -11.64 3.59 86.30
N ALA A 187 -12.36 4.59 85.76
CA ALA A 187 -13.49 5.25 86.42
C ALA A 187 -14.82 4.48 86.27
N GLU A 188 -15.05 3.78 85.16
CA GLU A 188 -16.25 3.00 84.81
C GLU A 188 -16.17 1.58 85.39
N ALA A 189 -14.97 1.05 85.64
CA ALA A 189 -14.75 -0.04 86.60
C ALA A 189 -15.14 0.36 88.04
N ARG A 190 -15.42 1.65 88.29
CA ARG A 190 -16.13 2.13 89.48
C ARG A 190 -17.59 2.53 89.22
N GLU A 191 -18.07 2.61 87.96
CA GLU A 191 -19.40 3.14 87.60
C GLU A 191 -19.88 2.72 86.17
N ALA A 192 -20.30 1.46 86.01
CA ALA A 192 -21.33 0.90 85.11
C ALA A 192 -21.73 1.52 83.71
N VAL A 193 -21.78 0.65 82.68
CA VAL A 193 -22.79 0.51 81.59
C VAL A 193 -22.82 1.57 80.45
N ALA A 194 -22.05 1.29 79.38
CA ALA A 194 -22.40 1.14 77.95
C ALA A 194 -23.42 2.08 77.25
N VAL A 195 -22.99 2.83 76.20
CA VAL A 195 -23.72 3.09 74.92
C VAL A 195 -22.74 3.50 73.78
N GLU A 196 -22.85 2.89 72.59
CA GLU A 196 -22.13 3.20 71.32
C GLU A 196 -23.03 3.95 70.29
N VAL A 197 -22.43 4.77 69.40
CA VAL A 197 -23.09 5.39 68.23
C VAL A 197 -22.19 5.37 66.97
N ALA A 198 -22.81 5.04 65.82
CA ALA A 198 -22.18 4.74 64.53
C ALA A 198 -22.04 5.95 63.55
N ALA A 199 -21.14 5.78 62.56
CA ALA A 199 -20.59 6.75 61.61
C ALA A 199 -21.35 6.91 60.27
N PRO A 200 -20.97 7.91 59.44
CA PRO A 200 -21.19 7.86 57.98
C PRO A 200 -19.92 8.04 57.12
N VAL A 201 -19.88 7.40 55.95
CA VAL A 201 -18.82 7.45 54.92
C VAL A 201 -19.38 8.14 53.66
N VAL A 202 -18.60 9.04 53.05
CA VAL A 202 -18.93 9.77 51.81
C VAL A 202 -17.93 9.37 50.71
N GLU A 203 -18.43 8.86 49.58
CA GLU A 203 -17.65 8.55 48.37
C GLU A 203 -17.49 9.79 47.46
N VAL A 204 -16.29 9.98 46.91
CA VAL A 204 -15.91 11.06 45.99
C VAL A 204 -15.54 10.44 44.62
N GLU A 205 -16.20 10.90 43.56
CA GLU A 205 -15.88 10.56 42.15
C GLU A 205 -14.71 11.42 41.62
N PRO A 206 -13.75 10.87 40.86
CA PRO A 206 -12.71 11.65 40.18
C PRO A 206 -13.11 12.07 38.74
N GLU A 207 -12.81 13.32 38.43
CA GLU A 207 -12.99 14.02 37.15
C GLU A 207 -11.89 13.65 36.12
N PRO A 208 -12.14 13.65 34.78
CA PRO A 208 -11.17 13.26 33.77
C PRO A 208 -10.13 14.35 33.40
N GLU A 209 -8.87 13.94 33.19
CA GLU A 209 -7.76 14.79 32.76
C GLU A 209 -7.88 15.25 31.28
N PRO A 210 -7.47 16.49 30.94
CA PRO A 210 -7.48 16.98 29.57
C PRO A 210 -6.29 16.49 28.73
N GLU A 211 -6.58 16.01 27.52
CA GLU A 211 -5.59 15.62 26.51
C GLU A 211 -4.72 16.82 26.07
N THR A 212 -3.41 16.73 26.32
CA THR A 212 -2.43 17.72 25.88
C THR A 212 -2.12 17.56 24.39
N THR A 213 -2.67 18.44 23.56
CA THR A 213 -2.28 18.58 22.15
C THR A 213 -0.82 19.02 22.03
N ALA A 214 0.04 18.12 21.53
CA ALA A 214 1.45 18.38 21.30
C ALA A 214 1.69 19.56 20.33
N PRO A 215 2.78 20.33 20.50
CA PRO A 215 3.07 21.50 19.69
C PRO A 215 3.39 21.15 18.22
N ILE A 216 2.78 21.89 17.29
CA ILE A 216 2.97 21.72 15.84
C ILE A 216 4.29 22.38 15.43
N VAL A 217 5.26 21.57 15.01
CA VAL A 217 6.53 22.07 14.45
C VAL A 217 6.32 22.47 12.97
N ARG A 218 6.66 23.71 12.64
CA ARG A 218 6.60 24.27 11.27
C ARG A 218 8.01 24.40 10.70
N GLY A 219 8.22 23.91 9.48
CA GLY A 219 9.47 24.13 8.74
C GLY A 219 9.47 25.45 7.96
N ASP A 220 10.66 25.91 7.59
CA ASP A 220 10.89 27.20 6.93
C ASP A 220 10.22 27.34 5.56
N TYR A 221 9.93 26.23 4.89
CA TYR A 221 9.18 26.17 3.63
C TYR A 221 7.66 25.99 3.82
N GLY A 222 7.13 26.21 5.03
CA GLY A 222 5.69 26.13 5.32
C GLY A 222 5.15 24.71 5.53
N ALA A 223 6.00 23.68 5.48
CA ALA A 223 5.62 22.31 5.79
C ALA A 223 5.28 22.16 7.29
N LYS A 224 4.14 21.52 7.60
CA LYS A 224 3.71 21.20 8.97
C LYS A 224 3.93 19.72 9.22
N VAL A 225 4.62 19.37 10.31
CA VAL A 225 4.69 17.98 10.77
C VAL A 225 3.51 17.75 11.71
N VAL A 226 2.50 17.02 11.24
CA VAL A 226 1.34 16.62 12.05
C VAL A 226 1.52 15.17 12.50
N ARG A 227 1.49 14.94 13.81
CA ARG A 227 1.51 13.59 14.38
C ARG A 227 0.15 12.95 14.12
N THR A 228 0.13 11.80 13.45
CA THR A 228 -1.09 11.03 13.21
C THR A 228 -0.96 9.68 13.89
N THR A 229 -1.89 9.35 14.79
CA THR A 229 -1.95 8.06 15.45
C THR A 229 -2.59 7.04 14.51
N ASN A 230 -1.80 6.09 14.01
CA ASN A 230 -2.29 5.00 13.16
C ASN A 230 -2.47 3.73 13.99
N TRP A 231 -3.72 3.30 14.16
CA TRP A 231 -4.06 2.04 14.82
C TRP A 231 -3.79 0.86 13.89
N LYS A 232 -2.88 -0.02 14.29
CA LYS A 232 -2.61 -1.29 13.60
C LYS A 232 -3.33 -2.42 14.33
N HIS A 233 -3.73 -3.45 13.59
CA HIS A 233 -4.36 -4.64 14.15
C HIS A 233 -3.66 -5.89 13.63
N GLU A 234 -3.64 -6.94 14.46
CA GLU A 234 -3.19 -8.28 14.09
C GLU A 234 -4.32 -9.26 14.45
N ILE A 235 -4.62 -10.20 13.54
CA ILE A 235 -5.66 -11.19 13.76
C ILE A 235 -5.03 -12.39 14.46
N LEU A 236 -5.26 -12.52 15.77
CA LEU A 236 -4.77 -13.66 16.56
C LEU A 236 -5.51 -14.96 16.20
N SER A 237 -6.82 -14.90 15.95
CA SER A 237 -7.63 -16.06 15.57
C SER A 237 -8.84 -15.67 14.73
N VAL A 238 -8.96 -16.26 13.53
CA VAL A 238 -10.07 -16.00 12.60
C VAL A 238 -11.42 -16.44 13.18
N ARG A 239 -11.44 -17.45 14.07
CA ARG A 239 -12.67 -17.97 14.68
C ARG A 239 -13.25 -17.06 15.76
N GLN A 240 -12.45 -16.15 16.32
CA GLN A 240 -12.87 -15.19 17.33
C GLN A 240 -13.32 -13.87 16.70
N LEU A 241 -13.21 -13.72 15.37
CA LEU A 241 -13.70 -12.53 14.69
C LEU A 241 -15.22 -12.52 14.68
N PRO A 242 -15.85 -11.35 14.86
CA PRO A 242 -17.28 -11.19 14.72
C PRO A 242 -17.78 -11.67 13.35
N ASP A 243 -18.96 -12.30 13.34
CA ASP A 243 -19.65 -12.78 12.13
C ASP A 243 -19.82 -11.69 11.05
N SER A 244 -19.92 -10.42 11.46
CA SER A 244 -20.04 -9.28 10.54
C SER A 244 -18.81 -9.11 9.65
N ILE A 245 -17.61 -9.44 10.14
CA ILE A 245 -16.37 -9.38 9.37
C ILE A 245 -16.25 -10.61 8.46
N LEU A 246 -16.60 -11.80 8.97
CA LEU A 246 -16.53 -13.04 8.19
C LEU A 246 -17.50 -13.07 7.01
N LYS A 247 -18.67 -12.42 7.14
CA LYS A 247 -19.68 -12.29 6.08
C LYS A 247 -19.43 -11.11 5.13
N HIS A 248 -18.36 -10.34 5.33
CA HIS A 248 -18.05 -9.21 4.46
C HIS A 248 -17.67 -9.67 3.05
N ALA A 249 -18.16 -8.99 2.00
CA ALA A 249 -18.02 -9.40 0.60
C ALA A 249 -16.57 -9.74 0.19
N LYS A 250 -15.62 -8.89 0.59
CA LYS A 250 -14.19 -9.12 0.31
C LYS A 250 -13.62 -10.39 0.94
N VAL A 251 -14.11 -10.78 2.12
CA VAL A 251 -13.67 -12.01 2.80
C VAL A 251 -14.23 -13.22 2.07
N VAL A 252 -15.50 -13.16 1.63
CA VAL A 252 -16.14 -14.21 0.83
C VAL A 252 -15.42 -14.41 -0.50
N GLU A 253 -15.07 -13.33 -1.21
CA GLU A 253 -14.28 -13.41 -2.46
C GLU A 253 -12.90 -14.04 -2.26
N ALA A 254 -12.24 -13.73 -1.14
CA ALA A 254 -10.95 -14.33 -0.81
C ALA A 254 -11.09 -15.83 -0.53
N ILE A 255 -12.14 -16.24 0.19
CA ILE A 255 -12.45 -17.65 0.45
C ILE A 255 -12.73 -18.39 -0.86
N ASP A 256 -13.54 -17.82 -1.76
CA ASP A 256 -13.86 -18.43 -3.06
C ASP A 256 -12.61 -18.65 -3.93
N LYS A 257 -11.70 -17.66 -3.98
CA LYS A 257 -10.41 -17.80 -4.70
C LYS A 257 -9.56 -18.95 -4.16
N VAL A 258 -9.53 -19.13 -2.84
CA VAL A 258 -8.79 -20.24 -2.21
C VAL A 258 -9.45 -21.58 -2.53
N ILE A 259 -10.78 -21.66 -2.48
CA ILE A 259 -11.54 -22.86 -2.84
C ILE A 259 -11.29 -23.22 -4.32
N ALA A 260 -11.41 -22.25 -5.24
CA ALA A 260 -11.16 -22.45 -6.66
C ALA A 260 -9.72 -22.93 -6.95
N ALA A 261 -8.73 -22.43 -6.20
CA ALA A 261 -7.36 -22.90 -6.29
C ALA A 261 -7.21 -24.36 -5.82
N GLN A 262 -7.87 -24.76 -4.73
CA GLN A 262 -7.85 -26.15 -4.26
C GLN A 262 -8.60 -27.11 -5.19
N VAL A 263 -9.74 -26.69 -5.74
CA VAL A 263 -10.45 -27.46 -6.78
C VAL A 263 -9.57 -27.63 -8.01
N ARG A 264 -8.86 -26.59 -8.45
CA ARG A 264 -7.89 -26.72 -9.56
C ARG A 264 -6.73 -27.68 -9.21
N GLY A 265 -6.32 -27.71 -7.94
CA GLY A 265 -5.30 -28.64 -7.41
C GLY A 265 -5.75 -30.10 -7.28
N GLY A 266 -7.03 -30.41 -7.51
CA GLY A 266 -7.55 -31.79 -7.54
C GLY A 266 -8.41 -32.18 -6.36
N THR A 267 -8.66 -31.29 -5.39
CA THR A 267 -9.64 -31.56 -4.33
C THR A 267 -11.05 -31.57 -4.93
N ARG A 268 -11.79 -32.67 -4.71
CA ARG A 268 -13.16 -32.87 -5.24
C ARG A 268 -14.23 -32.94 -4.14
N GLU A 269 -13.82 -33.07 -2.88
CA GLU A 269 -14.69 -33.07 -1.72
C GLU A 269 -14.19 -32.09 -0.66
N MET A 270 -15.06 -31.18 -0.20
CA MET A 270 -14.76 -30.22 0.86
C MET A 270 -16.02 -29.96 1.68
N LYS A 271 -15.91 -30.00 3.02
CA LYS A 271 -17.05 -29.76 3.91
C LYS A 271 -17.62 -28.36 3.69
N GLY A 272 -18.89 -28.27 3.33
CA GLY A 272 -19.60 -27.00 3.12
C GLY A 272 -19.49 -26.42 1.70
N VAL A 273 -18.84 -27.11 0.75
CA VAL A 273 -18.71 -26.67 -0.65
C VAL A 273 -19.22 -27.78 -1.58
N ARG A 274 -20.05 -27.41 -2.57
CA ARG A 274 -20.50 -28.33 -3.63
C ARG A 274 -19.67 -28.10 -4.89
N ILE A 275 -19.00 -29.15 -5.36
CA ILE A 275 -18.16 -29.14 -6.57
C ILE A 275 -18.83 -30.01 -7.64
N TYR A 276 -18.92 -29.55 -8.89
CA TYR A 276 -19.52 -30.28 -10.01
C TYR A 276 -18.65 -30.15 -11.28
N SER A 277 -18.73 -31.14 -12.18
CA SER A 277 -17.96 -31.20 -13.43
C SER A 277 -18.82 -30.78 -14.64
N GLU A 278 -18.24 -29.96 -15.52
CA GLU A 278 -18.82 -29.58 -16.82
C GLU A 278 -17.82 -29.98 -17.92
N THR A 279 -18.30 -30.59 -19.00
CA THR A 279 -17.44 -31.07 -20.11
C THR A 279 -17.46 -30.07 -21.26
N GLY A 280 -16.29 -29.56 -21.63
CA GLY A 280 -16.08 -28.69 -22.79
C GLY A 280 -15.01 -29.24 -23.75
N THR A 281 -15.18 -29.00 -25.05
CA THR A 281 -14.22 -29.42 -26.09
C THR A 281 -13.16 -28.33 -26.30
N ALA A 282 -11.88 -28.68 -26.18
CA ALA A 282 -10.76 -27.78 -26.43
C ALA A 282 -9.93 -28.29 -27.62
N ILE A 283 -9.72 -27.42 -28.62
CA ILE A 283 -8.89 -27.70 -29.81
C ILE A 283 -7.51 -27.08 -29.55
N ARG A 284 -6.43 -27.87 -29.68
CA ARG A 284 -5.04 -27.44 -29.46
C ARG A 284 -4.22 -27.41 -30.75
#